data_AF-A0A7Y4U0K6-F1
#
_entry.id   AF-A0A7Y4U0K6-F1
#
_cell.length_a   1.000
_cell.length_b   1.000
_cell.length_c   1.000
_cell.angle_alpha   90.00
_cell.angle_beta   90.00
_cell.angle_gamma   90.00
#
_symmetry.space_group_name_H-M   'P 1'
#
loop_
_entity.id
_entity.type
_entity.pdbx_description
1 polymer ?
#
loop_
_entity_poly.entity_id
_entity_poly.type
_entity_poly.pdbx_seq_one_letter_code
_entity_poly.pdbx_strand_id
1 'polypeptide(L)'
;MQSGAVIVYREHGHLTLGLVQKMVMTAGETRVELTNEDGKRQVLPSDRILFDCRQTLTPTQPPTEIKKQLQALQQQIHAHAQKVNVQELWELVQGEEVETWSWEDLAGLVVTTQSHPLETVGVLAALCEQSLYFKEKKAGLFAPRDAKSIEDTLHQQQIAHERAHAQGAFLTWTQERLAAPSDAPAPAKFDRYLDLLKGFALYGEMYDRHTQAINLMDEIGFRGKGHPFEVAFHLLVALGLWKEDEELSLLRYGIPTHFPDEILHAAHAVPPFTPDHTDHTDFTSLLTFTIDDAETTDIDDALSVSEENGLITVGIHIADASFFVTPGDALDKAALARGTSVYMPIGRFPMLPPILSEEKASLVAGAIRPTLSFFASFDAEGNFQTERLCRGFITVGRRLTYTEADAILAGGQSDSESDPCASALTHLLRLAQARKAQRIARGAIPIESDEVKVRVHDGVVSVVLVASDSPSRGLVGECMILANEMAARYCHRHAIPALYSAQPPPDEPIPAAPPGHR
;
A
#
# COMPACT_ATOMS: atom_id res chain seq x y z
N MET A 1 47.00 -8.59 52.82
CA MET A 1 47.45 -7.50 51.91
C MET A 1 48.28 -6.49 52.68
N GLN A 2 49.39 -6.06 52.11
CA GLN A 2 50.25 -5.05 52.73
C GLN A 2 49.85 -3.66 52.22
N SER A 3 50.12 -2.62 53.03
CA SER A 3 50.04 -1.23 52.54
C SER A 3 50.97 -1.08 51.34
N GLY A 4 50.50 -0.43 50.29
CA GLY A 4 51.20 -0.29 49.01
C GLY A 4 50.87 -1.37 47.97
N ALA A 5 50.11 -2.42 48.30
CA ALA A 5 49.70 -3.42 47.31
C ALA A 5 48.70 -2.83 46.30
N VAL A 6 48.86 -3.14 45.01
CA VAL A 6 47.87 -2.80 43.97
C VAL A 6 46.91 -3.98 43.79
N ILE A 7 45.62 -3.70 43.89
CA ILE A 7 44.55 -4.69 43.82
C ILE A 7 43.56 -4.37 42.69
N VAL A 8 42.89 -5.41 42.20
CA VAL A 8 41.77 -5.32 41.23
C VAL A 8 40.47 -5.55 41.98
N TYR A 9 39.47 -4.71 41.74
CA TYR A 9 38.11 -4.87 42.26
C TYR A 9 37.09 -4.36 41.23
N ARG A 10 35.80 -4.51 41.53
CA ARG A 10 34.72 -3.94 40.69
C ARG A 10 34.20 -2.61 41.23
N GLU A 11 34.18 -1.61 40.36
CA GLU A 11 33.52 -0.33 40.58
C GLU A 11 32.49 -0.11 39.45
N HIS A 12 31.21 0.07 39.81
CA HIS A 12 30.08 0.21 38.86
C HIS A 12 30.00 -0.88 37.77
N GLY A 13 30.46 -2.10 38.07
CA GLY A 13 30.46 -3.24 37.13
C GLY A 13 31.74 -3.39 36.31
N HIS A 14 32.62 -2.40 36.30
CA HIS A 14 33.90 -2.43 35.58
C HIS A 14 35.06 -2.85 36.48
N LEU A 15 36.11 -3.44 35.89
CA LEU A 15 37.35 -3.73 36.59
C LEU A 15 38.12 -2.43 36.83
N THR A 16 38.62 -2.24 38.06
CA THR A 16 39.32 -1.04 38.47
C THR A 16 40.47 -1.39 39.40
N LEU A 17 41.58 -0.65 39.28
CA LEU A 17 42.72 -0.77 40.17
C LEU A 17 42.58 0.14 41.40
N GLY A 18 43.12 -0.35 42.52
CA GLY A 18 43.25 0.42 43.74
C GLY A 18 44.58 0.17 44.43
N LEU A 19 45.18 1.22 44.96
CA LEU A 19 46.35 1.12 45.82
C LEU A 19 45.91 1.00 47.28
N VAL A 20 46.24 -0.11 47.94
CA VAL A 20 45.93 -0.35 49.35
C VAL A 20 46.67 0.65 50.23
N GLN A 21 45.92 1.50 50.93
CA GLN A 21 46.45 2.47 51.88
C GLN A 21 46.66 1.80 53.25
N LYS A 22 45.61 1.16 53.77
CA LYS A 22 45.66 0.38 55.01
C LYS A 22 44.49 -0.58 55.11
N MET A 23 44.64 -1.61 55.94
CA MET A 23 43.51 -2.43 56.39
C MET A 23 42.93 -1.88 57.69
N VAL A 24 41.61 -1.91 57.78
CA VAL A 24 40.84 -1.47 58.94
C VAL A 24 39.87 -2.59 59.31
N MET A 25 39.83 -2.96 60.60
CA MET A 25 38.80 -3.85 61.11
C MET A 25 37.66 -3.02 61.69
N THR A 26 36.45 -3.23 61.18
CA THR A 26 35.25 -2.53 61.66
C THR A 26 34.14 -3.55 61.86
N ALA A 27 33.61 -3.65 63.08
CA ALA A 27 32.47 -4.53 63.42
C ALA A 27 32.65 -6.03 63.04
N GLY A 28 33.89 -6.55 63.07
CA GLY A 28 34.18 -7.94 62.72
C GLY A 28 34.45 -8.20 61.24
N GLU A 29 34.31 -7.18 60.37
CA GLU A 29 34.62 -7.26 58.95
C GLU A 29 35.97 -6.58 58.62
N THR A 30 36.78 -7.24 57.80
CA THR A 30 38.04 -6.68 57.28
C THR A 30 37.73 -5.77 56.09
N ARG A 31 38.02 -4.48 56.24
CA ARG A 31 37.88 -3.46 55.19
C ARG A 31 39.24 -2.95 54.74
N VAL A 32 39.29 -2.51 53.49
CA VAL A 32 40.50 -1.99 52.85
C VAL A 32 40.25 -0.53 52.47
N GLU A 33 41.01 0.38 53.07
CA GLU A 33 41.10 1.76 52.58
C GLU A 33 42.08 1.77 51.42
N LEU A 34 41.66 2.30 50.28
CA LEU A 34 42.48 2.37 49.07
C LEU A 34 42.38 3.73 48.39
N THR A 35 43.29 3.98 47.45
CA THR A 35 43.19 5.08 46.48
C THR A 35 42.95 4.49 45.09
N ASN A 36 41.85 4.86 44.44
CA ASN A 36 41.47 4.34 43.12
C ASN A 36 42.18 5.08 41.97
N GLU A 37 41.89 4.69 40.73
CA GLU A 37 42.43 5.29 39.50
C GLU A 37 42.05 6.77 39.30
N ASP A 38 41.04 7.28 40.02
CA ASP A 38 40.71 8.71 40.03
C ASP A 38 41.49 9.52 41.08
N GLY A 39 42.33 8.86 41.87
CA GLY A 39 43.02 9.47 43.00
C GLY A 39 42.10 9.70 44.21
N LYS A 40 40.90 9.12 44.22
CA LYS A 40 39.94 9.23 45.33
C LYS A 40 40.19 8.14 46.35
N ARG A 41 40.05 8.49 47.63
CA ARG A 41 40.07 7.50 48.71
C ARG A 41 38.74 6.78 48.79
N GLN A 42 38.77 5.47 48.93
CA GLN A 42 37.59 4.64 49.11
C GLN A 42 37.84 3.59 50.18
N VAL A 43 36.76 3.06 50.75
CA VAL A 43 36.80 1.93 51.67
C VAL A 43 35.85 0.88 51.14
N LEU A 44 36.36 -0.33 50.90
CA LEU A 44 35.53 -1.49 50.53
C LEU A 44 35.79 -2.68 51.46
N PRO A 45 34.79 -3.54 51.63
CA PRO A 45 34.98 -4.89 52.17
C PRO A 45 36.06 -5.66 51.39
N SER A 46 36.92 -6.40 52.10
CA SER A 46 38.03 -7.15 51.50
C SER A 46 37.59 -8.28 50.56
N ASP A 47 36.38 -8.79 50.70
CA ASP A 47 35.77 -9.82 49.84
C ASP A 47 35.40 -9.30 48.43
N ARG A 48 35.36 -7.98 48.22
CA ARG A 48 35.15 -7.37 46.89
C ARG A 48 36.43 -7.31 46.05
N ILE A 49 37.56 -7.70 46.62
CA ILE A 49 38.85 -7.70 45.92
C ILE A 49 38.94 -8.97 45.09
N LEU A 50 39.10 -8.79 43.78
CA LEU A 50 39.21 -9.90 42.84
C LEU A 50 40.64 -10.43 42.78
N PHE A 51 41.65 -9.55 42.86
CA PHE A 51 43.04 -9.96 42.74
C PHE A 51 44.02 -8.99 43.40
N ASP A 52 45.16 -9.50 43.84
CA ASP A 52 46.35 -8.71 44.18
C ASP A 52 47.32 -8.79 43.00
N CYS A 53 47.54 -7.65 42.32
CA CYS A 53 48.41 -7.57 41.14
C CYS A 53 49.88 -7.89 41.45
N ARG A 54 50.25 -8.09 42.73
CA ARG A 54 51.63 -8.28 43.21
C ARG A 54 52.55 -7.15 42.78
N GLN A 55 51.97 -5.98 42.53
CA GLN A 55 52.66 -4.72 42.31
C GLN A 55 52.61 -3.92 43.60
N THR A 56 53.71 -3.26 43.92
CA THR A 56 53.79 -2.40 45.11
C THR A 56 54.11 -0.98 44.67
N LEU A 57 53.23 -0.04 45.03
CA LEU A 57 53.47 1.38 44.89
C LEU A 57 53.63 2.01 46.28
N THR A 58 54.25 3.18 46.33
CA THR A 58 54.47 3.89 47.59
C THR A 58 53.18 4.58 48.05
N PRO A 59 52.53 4.13 49.15
CA PRO A 59 51.20 4.61 49.54
C PRO A 59 51.20 6.08 50.02
N THR A 60 52.35 6.60 50.43
CA THR A 60 52.54 7.98 50.91
C THR A 60 52.69 9.02 49.80
N GLN A 61 52.68 8.62 48.52
CA GLN A 61 52.79 9.53 47.38
C GLN A 61 51.53 10.41 47.21
N PRO A 62 51.64 11.58 46.56
CA PRO A 62 50.49 12.41 46.23
C PRO A 62 49.45 11.63 45.40
N PRO A 63 48.14 11.82 45.62
CA PRO A 63 47.08 11.11 44.88
C PRO A 63 47.18 11.24 43.36
N THR A 64 47.72 12.35 42.85
CA THR A 64 47.96 12.58 41.42
C THR A 64 49.01 11.65 40.83
N GLU A 65 50.05 11.31 41.60
CA GLU A 65 51.10 10.38 41.17
C GLU A 65 50.62 8.94 41.24
N ILE A 66 49.88 8.57 42.30
CA ILE A 66 49.22 7.27 42.43
C ILE A 66 48.28 7.04 41.25
N LYS A 67 47.43 8.03 40.93
CA LYS A 67 46.54 7.99 39.76
C LYS A 67 47.31 7.68 38.47
N LYS A 68 48.37 8.44 38.19
CA LYS A 68 49.17 8.26 36.98
C LYS A 68 49.77 6.84 36.88
N GLN A 69 50.28 6.31 37.98
CA GLN A 69 50.86 4.97 38.03
C GLN A 69 49.80 3.87 37.86
N LEU A 70 48.64 3.99 38.52
CA LEU A 70 47.53 3.06 38.35
C LEU A 70 46.99 3.08 36.92
N GLN A 71 46.85 4.26 36.30
CA GLN A 71 46.45 4.36 34.89
C GLN A 71 47.45 3.72 33.94
N ALA A 72 48.75 3.85 34.19
CA ALA A 72 49.78 3.18 33.40
C ALA A 72 49.70 1.64 33.54
N LEU A 73 49.44 1.13 34.74
CA LEU A 73 49.21 -0.31 34.97
C LEU A 73 47.94 -0.79 34.28
N GLN A 74 46.86 -0.01 34.31
CA GLN A 74 45.61 -0.33 33.63
C GLN A 74 45.79 -0.41 32.10
N GLN A 75 46.58 0.49 31.51
CA GLN A 75 46.95 0.42 30.09
C GLN A 75 47.75 -0.85 29.76
N GLN A 76 48.66 -1.26 30.64
CA GLN A 76 49.41 -2.52 30.47
C GLN A 76 48.47 -3.74 30.54
N ILE A 77 47.55 -3.77 31.50
CA ILE A 77 46.54 -4.84 31.62
C ILE A 77 45.70 -4.93 30.35
N HIS A 78 45.21 -3.80 29.83
CA HIS A 78 44.43 -3.79 28.59
C HIS A 78 45.26 -4.26 27.39
N ALA A 79 46.53 -3.86 27.29
CA ALA A 79 47.44 -4.35 26.25
C ALA A 79 47.70 -5.87 26.34
N HIS A 80 47.67 -6.44 27.54
CA HIS A 80 47.71 -7.89 27.73
C HIS A 80 46.38 -8.54 27.36
N ALA A 81 45.24 -7.95 27.74
CA ALA A 81 43.91 -8.45 27.41
C ALA A 81 43.70 -8.61 25.90
N GLN A 82 44.17 -7.64 25.10
CA GLN A 82 44.11 -7.70 23.62
C GLN A 82 44.92 -8.85 23.01
N LYS A 83 45.87 -9.44 23.75
CA LYS A 83 46.67 -10.59 23.29
C LYS A 83 46.04 -11.93 23.66
N VAL A 84 45.03 -11.93 24.53
CA VAL A 84 44.37 -13.17 24.98
C VAL A 84 43.39 -13.63 23.91
N ASN A 85 43.61 -14.82 23.37
CA ASN A 85 42.64 -15.48 22.49
C ASN A 85 41.56 -16.17 23.33
N VAL A 86 40.46 -15.46 23.59
CA VAL A 86 39.35 -15.97 24.42
C VAL A 86 38.60 -17.12 23.71
N GLN A 87 38.64 -17.19 22.38
CA GLN A 87 38.07 -18.30 21.61
C GLN A 87 38.86 -19.60 21.88
N GLU A 88 40.18 -19.58 21.76
CA GLU A 88 41.02 -20.74 22.07
C GLU A 88 40.83 -21.18 23.52
N LEU A 89 40.77 -20.23 24.45
CA LEU A 89 40.47 -20.51 25.85
C LEU A 89 39.11 -21.19 26.04
N TRP A 90 38.10 -20.78 25.29
CA TRP A 90 36.78 -21.41 25.28
C TRP A 90 36.83 -22.81 24.67
N GLU A 91 37.55 -23.00 23.57
CA GLU A 91 37.74 -24.31 22.92
C GLU A 91 38.38 -25.35 23.85
N LEU A 92 39.27 -24.90 24.75
CA LEU A 92 39.92 -25.76 25.74
C LEU A 92 39.01 -26.26 26.86
N VAL A 93 37.97 -25.49 27.22
CA VAL A 93 37.12 -25.79 28.39
C VAL A 93 35.69 -26.16 28.04
N GLN A 94 35.27 -25.96 26.79
CA GLN A 94 33.95 -26.40 26.35
C GLN A 94 33.84 -27.93 26.39
N GLY A 95 32.71 -28.44 26.90
CA GLY A 95 32.45 -29.89 26.97
C GLY A 95 33.05 -30.60 28.18
N GLU A 96 33.80 -29.89 29.03
CA GLU A 96 34.21 -30.39 30.35
C GLU A 96 33.00 -30.53 31.29
N GLU A 97 33.07 -31.45 32.26
CA GLU A 97 32.01 -31.63 33.28
C GLU A 97 31.86 -30.40 34.19
N VAL A 98 32.86 -29.52 34.21
CA VAL A 98 32.89 -28.30 35.02
C VAL A 98 32.12 -27.18 34.32
N GLU A 99 30.93 -26.85 34.85
CA GLU A 99 30.06 -25.80 34.29
C GLU A 99 30.54 -24.36 34.55
N THR A 100 31.37 -24.15 35.57
CA THR A 100 31.86 -22.82 35.95
C THR A 100 33.31 -22.87 36.37
N TRP A 101 34.10 -21.96 35.82
CA TRP A 101 35.53 -21.84 36.04
C TRP A 101 35.85 -20.57 36.81
N SER A 102 36.78 -20.65 37.75
CA SER A 102 37.38 -19.43 38.29
C SER A 102 38.21 -18.76 37.20
N TRP A 103 38.23 -17.44 37.19
CA TRP A 103 39.05 -16.70 36.24
C TRP A 103 40.55 -17.00 36.45
N GLU A 104 40.97 -17.38 37.66
CA GLU A 104 42.32 -17.84 37.96
C GLU A 104 42.64 -19.17 37.28
N ASP A 105 41.71 -20.13 37.29
CA ASP A 105 41.89 -21.42 36.60
C ASP A 105 42.00 -21.20 35.09
N LEU A 106 41.14 -20.35 34.53
CA LEU A 106 41.18 -19.95 33.11
C LEU A 106 42.49 -19.22 32.77
N ALA A 107 42.96 -18.33 33.65
CA ALA A 107 44.25 -17.67 33.46
C ALA A 107 45.39 -18.68 33.50
N GLY A 108 45.33 -19.71 34.35
CA GLY A 108 46.32 -20.78 34.42
C GLY A 108 46.46 -21.62 33.14
N LEU A 109 45.45 -21.64 32.27
CA LEU A 109 45.51 -22.32 30.97
C LEU A 109 46.27 -21.51 29.90
N VAL A 110 46.34 -20.19 30.06
CA VAL A 110 46.95 -19.26 29.09
C VAL A 110 48.31 -18.75 29.57
N VAL A 111 48.47 -18.59 30.88
CA VAL A 111 49.57 -17.89 31.52
C VAL A 111 50.53 -18.92 32.13
N THR A 112 51.82 -18.85 31.78
CA THR A 112 52.83 -19.82 32.25
C THR A 112 53.37 -19.45 33.63
N THR A 113 54.06 -20.37 34.32
CA THR A 113 54.68 -20.11 35.63
C THR A 113 55.75 -19.01 35.63
N GLN A 114 56.19 -18.54 34.46
CA GLN A 114 57.16 -17.43 34.31
C GLN A 114 56.49 -16.08 33.97
N SER A 115 55.17 -16.05 33.79
CA SER A 115 54.45 -14.87 33.34
C SER A 115 54.35 -13.77 34.39
N HIS A 116 54.31 -12.53 33.91
CA HIS A 116 54.18 -11.35 34.77
C HIS A 116 52.77 -11.29 35.39
N PRO A 117 52.60 -10.92 36.69
CA PRO A 117 51.28 -10.89 37.35
C PRO A 117 50.19 -10.06 36.62
N LEU A 118 50.58 -9.05 35.84
CA LEU A 118 49.64 -8.26 35.03
C LEU A 118 49.10 -9.01 33.81
N GLU A 119 49.80 -10.04 33.31
CA GLU A 119 49.29 -10.93 32.26
C GLU A 119 48.09 -11.73 32.76
N THR A 120 48.16 -12.23 34.00
CA THR A 120 47.06 -12.94 34.67
C THR A 120 45.82 -12.06 34.79
N VAL A 121 45.98 -10.80 35.19
CA VAL A 121 44.87 -9.82 35.24
C VAL A 121 44.38 -9.47 33.84
N GLY A 122 45.26 -9.47 32.84
CA GLY A 122 44.91 -9.32 31.43
C GLY A 122 43.90 -10.38 30.95
N VAL A 123 43.99 -11.62 31.43
CA VAL A 123 42.99 -12.66 31.12
C VAL A 123 41.62 -12.33 31.72
N LEU A 124 41.56 -11.90 32.98
CA LEU A 124 40.31 -11.45 33.60
C LEU A 124 39.68 -10.27 32.84
N ALA A 125 40.52 -9.31 32.40
CA ALA A 125 40.07 -8.20 31.59
C ALA A 125 39.53 -8.67 30.22
N ALA A 126 40.24 -9.59 29.54
CA ALA A 126 39.78 -10.15 28.27
C ALA A 126 38.45 -10.90 28.40
N LEU A 127 38.27 -11.71 29.46
CA LEU A 127 37.02 -12.42 29.74
C LEU A 127 35.85 -11.46 29.98
N CYS A 128 36.10 -10.31 30.60
CA CYS A 128 35.07 -9.28 30.81
C CYS A 128 34.75 -8.50 29.52
N GLU A 129 35.76 -8.18 28.71
CA GLU A 129 35.61 -7.39 27.47
C GLU A 129 35.01 -8.22 26.32
N GLN A 130 35.35 -9.52 26.23
CA GLN A 130 34.96 -10.42 25.13
C GLN A 130 33.89 -11.44 25.58
N SER A 131 32.72 -10.95 25.95
CA SER A 131 31.61 -11.75 26.51
C SER A 131 30.91 -12.74 25.56
N LEU A 132 31.37 -12.84 24.31
CA LEU A 132 30.83 -13.75 23.29
C LEU A 132 31.00 -15.21 23.69
N TYR A 133 32.15 -15.56 24.29
CA TYR A 133 32.52 -16.94 24.60
C TYR A 133 32.26 -17.33 26.05
N PHE A 134 32.41 -16.39 26.99
CA PHE A 134 32.18 -16.63 28.41
C PHE A 134 31.10 -15.70 28.96
N LYS A 135 30.29 -16.24 29.86
CA LYS A 135 29.32 -15.48 30.65
C LYS A 135 29.75 -15.48 32.11
N GLU A 136 29.98 -14.31 32.68
CA GLU A 136 30.20 -14.19 34.11
C GLU A 136 28.89 -14.52 34.86
N LYS A 137 28.94 -15.53 35.75
CA LYS A 137 27.79 -15.98 36.55
C LYS A 137 27.77 -15.32 37.92
N LYS A 138 28.96 -15.15 38.51
CA LYS A 138 29.24 -14.47 39.77
C LYS A 138 30.61 -13.80 39.64
N ALA A 139 30.91 -12.84 40.50
CA ALA A 139 32.18 -12.13 40.48
C ALA A 139 33.38 -13.11 40.43
N GLY A 140 34.12 -13.10 39.32
CA GLY A 140 35.29 -13.98 39.11
C GLY A 140 34.97 -15.43 38.69
N LEU A 141 33.69 -15.79 38.50
CA LEU A 141 33.27 -17.11 38.03
C LEU A 141 32.63 -17.00 36.65
N PHE A 142 33.23 -17.67 35.67
CA PHE A 142 32.84 -17.63 34.27
C PHE A 142 32.34 -19.00 33.81
N ALA A 143 31.26 -19.02 33.05
CA ALA A 143 30.77 -20.22 32.37
C ALA A 143 31.04 -20.08 30.87
N PRO A 144 31.61 -21.10 30.19
CA PRO A 144 31.65 -21.12 28.74
C PRO A 144 30.22 -21.12 28.19
N ARG A 145 29.96 -20.34 27.15
CA ARG A 145 28.70 -20.39 26.41
C ARG A 145 28.67 -21.62 25.52
N ASP A 146 27.49 -22.16 25.24
CA ASP A 146 27.37 -23.26 24.30
C ASP A 146 27.65 -22.79 22.86
N ALA A 147 28.17 -23.71 22.03
CA ALA A 147 28.53 -23.41 20.65
C ALA A 147 27.36 -22.85 19.83
N LYS A 148 26.14 -23.35 20.10
CA LYS A 148 24.93 -22.89 19.42
C LYS A 148 24.61 -21.43 19.77
N SER A 149 24.67 -21.03 21.05
CA SER A 149 24.48 -19.64 21.46
C SER A 149 25.52 -18.69 20.84
N ILE A 150 26.76 -19.14 20.65
CA ILE A 150 27.81 -18.34 20.00
C ILE A 150 27.51 -18.18 18.52
N GLU A 151 27.20 -19.28 17.82
CA GLU A 151 26.82 -19.28 16.40
C GLU A 151 25.59 -18.41 16.15
N ASP A 152 24.55 -18.54 16.98
CA ASP A 152 23.33 -17.72 16.91
C ASP A 152 23.67 -16.22 17.08
N THR A 153 24.57 -15.88 18.01
CA THR A 153 24.98 -14.48 18.25
C THR A 153 25.76 -13.92 17.06
N LEU A 154 26.73 -14.67 16.53
CA LEU A 154 27.52 -14.27 15.36
C LEU A 154 26.63 -14.13 14.11
N HIS A 155 25.70 -15.06 13.91
CA HIS A 155 24.74 -14.99 12.82
C HIS A 155 23.84 -13.76 12.92
N GLN A 156 23.34 -13.44 14.13
CA GLN A 156 22.57 -12.21 14.37
C GLN A 156 23.38 -10.94 14.10
N GLN A 157 24.66 -10.90 14.52
CA GLN A 157 25.55 -9.77 14.24
C GLN A 157 25.79 -9.59 12.74
N GLN A 158 26.00 -10.69 12.01
CA GLN A 158 26.16 -10.68 10.56
C GLN A 158 24.90 -10.14 9.86
N ILE A 159 23.72 -10.66 10.22
CA ILE A 159 22.44 -10.16 9.68
C ILE A 159 22.27 -8.67 9.98
N ALA A 160 22.59 -8.22 11.20
CA ALA A 160 22.49 -6.81 11.57
C ALA A 160 23.46 -5.94 10.76
N HIS A 161 24.69 -6.41 10.54
CA HIS A 161 25.69 -5.73 9.72
C HIS A 161 25.23 -5.61 8.26
N GLU A 162 24.75 -6.70 7.67
CA GLU A 162 24.20 -6.71 6.31
C GLU A 162 23.00 -5.78 6.16
N ARG A 163 22.09 -5.78 7.15
CA ARG A 163 20.94 -4.86 7.18
C ARG A 163 21.37 -3.40 7.27
N ALA A 164 22.35 -3.09 8.12
CA ALA A 164 22.88 -1.74 8.26
C ALA A 164 23.56 -1.26 6.96
N HIS A 165 24.34 -2.14 6.33
CA HIS A 165 24.97 -1.86 5.04
C HIS A 165 23.93 -1.63 3.92
N ALA A 166 22.90 -2.47 3.84
CA ALA A 166 21.81 -2.32 2.88
C ALA A 166 21.03 -0.99 3.08
N GLN A 167 20.79 -0.62 4.33
CA GLN A 167 20.14 0.65 4.68
C GLN A 167 21.01 1.84 4.33
N GLY A 168 22.31 1.79 4.65
CA GLY A 168 23.27 2.82 4.23
C GLY A 168 23.28 3.02 2.72
N ALA A 169 23.28 1.93 1.94
CA ALA A 169 23.19 2.00 0.49
C ALA A 169 21.88 2.63 -0.02
N PHE A 170 20.76 2.36 0.65
CA PHE A 170 19.47 2.98 0.34
C PHE A 170 19.47 4.48 0.66
N LEU A 171 20.03 4.89 1.79
CA LEU A 171 20.14 6.31 2.17
C LEU A 171 21.02 7.08 1.19
N THR A 172 22.19 6.53 0.81
CA THR A 172 23.07 7.13 -0.20
C THR A 172 22.34 7.27 -1.54
N TRP A 173 21.68 6.22 -2.02
CA TRP A 173 20.90 6.29 -3.26
C TRP A 173 19.78 7.34 -3.19
N THR A 174 19.09 7.43 -2.05
CA THR A 174 18.02 8.42 -1.83
C THR A 174 18.57 9.84 -1.92
N GLN A 175 19.70 10.12 -1.28
CA GLN A 175 20.35 11.43 -1.32
C GLN A 175 20.85 11.80 -2.72
N GLU A 176 21.47 10.87 -3.43
CA GLU A 176 21.90 11.06 -4.83
C GLU A 176 20.70 11.36 -5.73
N ARG A 177 19.59 10.63 -5.54
CA ARG A 177 18.37 10.79 -6.32
C ARG A 177 17.66 12.13 -6.05
N LEU A 178 17.63 12.59 -4.80
CA LEU A 178 17.10 13.89 -4.44
C LEU A 178 17.97 15.04 -4.99
N ALA A 179 19.29 14.85 -5.07
CA ALA A 179 20.20 15.84 -5.66
C ALA A 179 20.11 15.89 -7.19
N ALA A 180 19.81 14.77 -7.84
CA ALA A 180 19.63 14.65 -9.28
C ALA A 180 18.36 13.83 -9.59
N PRO A 181 17.19 14.48 -9.66
CA PRO A 181 15.92 13.82 -9.97
C PRO A 181 15.98 13.05 -11.30
N SER A 182 15.31 11.92 -11.34
CA SER A 182 15.25 11.05 -12.52
C SER A 182 13.97 10.23 -12.49
N ASP A 183 13.51 9.80 -13.66
CA ASP A 183 12.34 8.93 -13.84
C ASP A 183 12.71 7.44 -13.99
N ALA A 184 14.00 7.10 -13.87
CA ALA A 184 14.45 5.71 -14.00
C ALA A 184 13.89 4.84 -12.86
N PRO A 185 13.52 3.58 -13.09
CA PRO A 185 13.00 2.73 -12.02
C PRO A 185 14.02 2.56 -10.89
N ALA A 186 13.53 2.49 -9.64
CA ALA A 186 14.39 2.21 -8.50
C ALA A 186 14.97 0.78 -8.59
N PRO A 187 16.20 0.55 -8.12
CA PRO A 187 16.75 -0.80 -8.00
C PRO A 187 15.92 -1.69 -7.06
N ALA A 188 15.55 -2.90 -7.51
CA ALA A 188 14.71 -3.85 -6.77
C ALA A 188 15.24 -4.21 -5.36
N LYS A 189 16.56 -4.11 -5.12
CA LYS A 189 17.15 -4.29 -3.79
C LYS A 189 16.62 -3.31 -2.73
N PHE A 190 15.95 -2.23 -3.15
CA PHE A 190 15.39 -1.20 -2.28
C PHE A 190 13.88 -1.35 -2.05
N ASP A 191 13.20 -2.32 -2.66
CA ASP A 191 11.76 -2.51 -2.58
C ASP A 191 11.27 -2.55 -1.12
N ARG A 192 11.99 -3.24 -0.24
CA ARG A 192 11.66 -3.29 1.21
C ARG A 192 11.51 -1.91 1.87
N TYR A 193 12.34 -0.95 1.49
CA TYR A 193 12.32 0.41 2.05
C TYR A 193 11.31 1.29 1.33
N LEU A 194 11.18 1.14 0.02
CA LEU A 194 10.16 1.85 -0.76
C LEU A 194 8.76 1.41 -0.37
N ASP A 195 8.53 0.13 -0.11
CA ASP A 195 7.25 -0.41 0.35
C ASP A 195 6.88 0.12 1.74
N LEU A 196 7.86 0.33 2.62
CA LEU A 196 7.63 1.01 3.90
C LEU A 196 7.12 2.44 3.70
N LEU A 197 7.80 3.20 2.84
CA LEU A 197 7.43 4.60 2.55
C LEU A 197 6.07 4.68 1.85
N LYS A 198 5.84 3.83 0.83
CA LYS A 198 4.57 3.74 0.10
C LYS A 198 3.43 3.33 1.02
N GLY A 199 3.61 2.28 1.82
CA GLY A 199 2.61 1.82 2.78
C GLY A 199 2.24 2.93 3.77
N PHE A 200 3.24 3.65 4.29
CA PHE A 200 2.99 4.76 5.20
C PHE A 200 2.30 5.96 4.52
N ALA A 201 2.71 6.32 3.30
CA ALA A 201 2.07 7.38 2.53
C ALA A 201 0.61 7.05 2.17
N LEU A 202 0.30 5.77 1.92
CA LEU A 202 -1.06 5.32 1.58
C LEU A 202 -1.96 5.25 2.82
N TYR A 203 -1.51 4.64 3.91
CA TYR A 203 -2.39 4.28 5.02
C TYR A 203 -2.15 5.09 6.30
N GLY A 204 -1.11 5.94 6.33
CA GLY A 204 -0.79 6.77 7.49
C GLY A 204 -0.62 5.93 8.77
N GLU A 205 -1.27 6.34 9.84
CA GLU A 205 -1.24 5.66 11.14
C GLU A 205 -1.88 4.26 11.12
N MET A 206 -2.72 3.96 10.12
CA MET A 206 -3.29 2.62 9.95
C MET A 206 -2.28 1.62 9.35
N TYR A 207 -1.11 2.08 8.90
CA TYR A 207 -0.04 1.19 8.45
C TYR A 207 0.64 0.50 9.65
N ASP A 208 0.65 -0.83 9.65
CA ASP A 208 1.21 -1.66 10.72
C ASP A 208 2.69 -1.36 11.01
N ARG A 209 3.44 -0.96 9.98
CA ARG A 209 4.87 -0.61 10.07
C ARG A 209 5.14 0.89 10.06
N HIS A 210 4.15 1.74 10.40
CA HIS A 210 4.31 3.20 10.39
C HIS A 210 5.52 3.69 11.22
N THR A 211 5.79 3.11 12.39
CA THR A 211 6.95 3.50 13.22
C THR A 211 8.28 3.25 12.50
N GLN A 212 8.40 2.15 11.75
CA GLN A 212 9.60 1.86 10.96
C GLN A 212 9.76 2.85 9.82
N ALA A 213 8.66 3.24 9.17
CA ALA A 213 8.67 4.23 8.09
C ALA A 213 9.07 5.63 8.61
N ILE A 214 8.56 6.05 9.77
CA ILE A 214 8.92 7.33 10.40
C ILE A 214 10.42 7.37 10.72
N ASN A 215 10.95 6.33 11.37
CA ASN A 215 12.39 6.26 11.67
C ASN A 215 13.25 6.33 10.39
N LEU A 216 12.84 5.62 9.33
CA LEU A 216 13.51 5.67 8.03
C LEU A 216 13.47 7.09 7.44
N MET A 217 12.32 7.77 7.52
CA MET A 217 12.20 9.15 7.05
C MET A 217 13.10 10.12 7.84
N ASP A 218 13.19 9.95 9.16
CA ASP A 218 14.07 10.76 10.01
C ASP A 218 15.55 10.57 9.62
N GLU A 219 15.95 9.33 9.30
CA GLU A 219 17.31 9.03 8.80
C GLU A 219 17.57 9.62 7.40
N ILE A 220 16.57 9.63 6.52
CA ILE A 220 16.66 10.29 5.20
C ILE A 220 16.80 11.81 5.38
N GLY A 221 16.13 12.37 6.38
CA GLY A 221 16.19 13.80 6.69
C GLY A 221 15.41 14.70 5.72
N PHE A 222 14.49 14.11 4.93
CA PHE A 222 13.64 14.87 4.00
C PHE A 222 12.57 15.65 4.77
N ARG A 223 12.49 16.97 4.54
CA ARG A 223 11.53 17.85 5.22
C ARG A 223 10.46 18.32 4.25
N GLY A 224 9.20 18.06 4.59
CA GLY A 224 8.02 18.54 3.86
C GLY A 224 7.04 19.27 4.78
N LYS A 225 6.01 19.88 4.19
CA LYS A 225 4.86 20.42 4.93
C LYS A 225 3.85 19.31 5.16
N GLY A 226 3.08 19.42 6.25
CA GLY A 226 1.93 18.57 6.51
C GLY A 226 2.17 17.46 7.53
N HIS A 227 1.26 16.49 7.56
CA HIS A 227 1.39 15.30 8.39
C HIS A 227 2.52 14.40 7.90
N PRO A 228 3.13 13.54 8.76
CA PRO A 228 4.26 12.71 8.36
C PRO A 228 4.01 11.82 7.13
N PHE A 229 2.79 11.30 6.95
CA PHE A 229 2.45 10.50 5.75
C PHE A 229 2.38 11.36 4.48
N GLU A 230 2.04 12.65 4.58
CA GLU A 230 2.10 13.60 3.44
C GLU A 230 3.56 13.92 3.10
N VAL A 231 4.45 13.98 4.10
CA VAL A 231 5.89 14.11 3.87
C VAL A 231 6.45 12.86 3.17
N ALA A 232 5.98 11.67 3.51
CA ALA A 232 6.33 10.43 2.81
C ALA A 232 5.87 10.45 1.34
N PHE A 233 4.65 10.93 1.09
CA PHE A 233 4.15 11.15 -0.28
C PHE A 233 5.05 12.12 -1.05
N HIS A 234 5.34 13.30 -0.50
CA HIS A 234 6.21 14.28 -1.15
C HIS A 234 7.64 13.76 -1.39
N LEU A 235 8.15 12.91 -0.50
CA LEU A 235 9.43 12.23 -0.71
C LEU A 235 9.36 11.30 -1.92
N LEU A 236 8.31 10.48 -2.06
CA LEU A 236 8.14 9.58 -3.21
C LEU A 236 8.02 10.35 -4.53
N VAL A 237 7.35 11.52 -4.50
CA VAL A 237 7.30 12.44 -5.64
C VAL A 237 8.69 13.01 -5.96
N ALA A 238 9.42 13.50 -4.95
CA ALA A 238 10.76 14.04 -5.13
C ALA A 238 11.78 13.00 -5.64
N LEU A 239 11.55 11.71 -5.38
CA LEU A 239 12.36 10.60 -5.89
C LEU A 239 12.02 10.21 -7.35
N GLY A 240 10.96 10.79 -7.93
CA GLY A 240 10.44 10.44 -9.25
C GLY A 240 9.72 9.08 -9.28
N LEU A 241 9.24 8.60 -8.12
CA LEU A 241 8.54 7.32 -8.01
C LEU A 241 7.03 7.47 -8.12
N TRP A 242 6.50 8.62 -7.72
CA TRP A 242 5.10 9.03 -7.84
C TRP A 242 5.02 10.41 -8.48
N LYS A 243 3.85 10.76 -9.00
CA LYS A 243 3.57 12.11 -9.52
C LYS A 243 2.88 12.97 -8.46
N GLU A 244 2.86 14.29 -8.68
CA GLU A 244 2.09 15.20 -7.81
C GLU A 244 0.58 14.90 -7.84
N ASP A 245 0.10 14.39 -8.97
CA ASP A 245 -1.28 13.95 -9.21
C ASP A 245 -1.46 12.42 -9.08
N GLU A 246 -0.56 11.74 -8.37
CA GLU A 246 -0.66 10.29 -8.14
C GLU A 246 -1.97 9.94 -7.42
N GLU A 247 -2.79 9.10 -8.05
CA GLU A 247 -4.09 8.74 -7.51
C GLU A 247 -3.96 7.63 -6.46
N LEU A 248 -3.80 8.07 -5.22
CA LEU A 248 -3.61 7.18 -4.06
C LEU A 248 -4.78 6.22 -3.85
N SER A 249 -5.98 6.56 -4.30
CA SER A 249 -7.15 5.67 -4.17
C SER A 249 -6.96 4.40 -4.99
N LEU A 250 -6.41 4.50 -6.21
CA LEU A 250 -6.13 3.33 -7.05
C LEU A 250 -5.14 2.40 -6.38
N LEU A 251 -4.10 2.96 -5.78
CA LEU A 251 -3.08 2.19 -5.03
C LEU A 251 -3.67 1.56 -3.77
N ARG A 252 -4.47 2.29 -2.99
CA ARG A 252 -5.08 1.81 -1.74
C ARG A 252 -6.03 0.64 -1.97
N TYR A 253 -6.85 0.72 -3.02
CA TYR A 253 -7.83 -0.30 -3.38
C TYR A 253 -7.27 -1.37 -4.32
N GLY A 254 -6.01 -1.25 -4.74
CA GLY A 254 -5.37 -2.20 -5.66
C GLY A 254 -6.05 -2.25 -7.03
N ILE A 255 -6.62 -1.13 -7.50
CA ILE A 255 -7.35 -1.07 -8.77
C ILE A 255 -6.34 -1.22 -9.92
N PRO A 256 -6.46 -2.25 -10.77
CA PRO A 256 -5.52 -2.47 -11.87
C PRO A 256 -5.57 -1.34 -12.91
N THR A 257 -4.46 -0.65 -13.07
CA THR A 257 -4.35 0.49 -14.00
C THR A 257 -3.96 0.09 -15.42
N HIS A 258 -3.44 -1.14 -15.61
CA HIS A 258 -2.96 -1.64 -16.90
C HIS A 258 -3.41 -3.07 -17.15
N PHE A 259 -3.53 -3.47 -18.41
CA PHE A 259 -3.77 -4.86 -18.80
C PHE A 259 -2.44 -5.57 -19.02
N PRO A 260 -2.28 -6.83 -18.56
CA PRO A 260 -1.14 -7.65 -18.95
C PRO A 260 -1.10 -7.83 -20.47
N ASP A 261 0.10 -7.93 -21.05
CA ASP A 261 0.30 -8.09 -22.50
C ASP A 261 -0.45 -9.29 -23.08
N GLU A 262 -0.53 -10.39 -22.33
CA GLU A 262 -1.28 -11.59 -22.73
C GLU A 262 -2.78 -11.29 -22.96
N ILE A 263 -3.37 -10.44 -22.11
CA ILE A 263 -4.78 -10.04 -22.20
C ILE A 263 -4.98 -9.08 -23.39
N LEU A 264 -4.06 -8.15 -23.61
CA LEU A 264 -4.09 -7.26 -24.77
C LEU A 264 -4.00 -8.06 -26.08
N HIS A 265 -3.07 -9.01 -26.17
CA HIS A 265 -2.95 -9.90 -27.34
C HIS A 265 -4.22 -10.71 -27.58
N ALA A 266 -4.80 -11.30 -26.52
CA ALA A 266 -6.05 -12.04 -26.62
C ALA A 266 -7.18 -11.15 -27.16
N ALA A 267 -7.31 -9.92 -26.63
CA ALA A 267 -8.32 -8.95 -27.06
C ALA A 267 -8.14 -8.52 -28.53
N HIS A 268 -6.90 -8.32 -28.98
CA HIS A 268 -6.61 -8.01 -30.38
C HIS A 268 -6.98 -9.17 -31.32
N ALA A 269 -6.74 -10.41 -30.90
CA ALA A 269 -7.02 -11.61 -31.68
C ALA A 269 -8.52 -11.92 -31.88
N VAL A 270 -9.41 -11.36 -31.04
CA VAL A 270 -10.86 -11.52 -31.22
C VAL A 270 -11.29 -10.92 -32.58
N PRO A 271 -11.96 -11.67 -33.48
CA PRO A 271 -12.41 -11.10 -34.74
C PRO A 271 -13.51 -10.03 -34.52
N PRO A 272 -13.65 -9.05 -35.43
CA PRO A 272 -14.81 -8.16 -35.41
C PRO A 272 -16.10 -8.96 -35.65
N PHE A 273 -17.24 -8.41 -35.21
CA PHE A 273 -18.54 -9.00 -35.48
C PHE A 273 -18.79 -9.07 -36.99
N THR A 274 -19.25 -10.24 -37.45
CA THR A 274 -19.75 -10.44 -38.80
C THR A 274 -21.25 -10.72 -38.71
N PRO A 275 -22.10 -9.97 -39.42
CA PRO A 275 -23.54 -10.16 -39.36
C PRO A 275 -23.96 -11.60 -39.69
N ASP A 276 -24.76 -12.17 -38.80
CA ASP A 276 -25.28 -13.53 -38.93
C ASP A 276 -26.79 -13.52 -38.63
N HIS A 277 -27.60 -13.88 -39.62
CA HIS A 277 -29.06 -13.90 -39.52
C HIS A 277 -29.63 -15.18 -38.90
N THR A 278 -28.77 -16.14 -38.50
CA THR A 278 -29.24 -17.38 -37.86
C THR A 278 -29.70 -17.14 -36.43
N ASP A 279 -28.89 -16.44 -35.63
CA ASP A 279 -29.14 -16.19 -34.21
C ASP A 279 -29.38 -14.70 -33.87
N HIS A 280 -29.18 -13.78 -34.83
CA HIS A 280 -29.40 -12.35 -34.64
C HIS A 280 -30.44 -11.78 -35.62
N THR A 281 -31.34 -10.97 -35.10
CA THR A 281 -32.28 -10.21 -35.94
C THR A 281 -31.61 -8.97 -36.52
N ASP A 282 -31.81 -8.72 -37.81
CA ASP A 282 -31.31 -7.52 -38.50
C ASP A 282 -32.19 -6.30 -38.19
N PHE A 283 -31.59 -5.28 -37.60
CA PHE A 283 -32.22 -3.99 -37.31
C PHE A 283 -31.51 -2.82 -38.00
N THR A 284 -30.65 -3.08 -38.97
CA THR A 284 -29.83 -2.06 -39.66
C THR A 284 -30.67 -1.05 -40.44
N SER A 285 -31.93 -1.35 -40.74
CA SER A 285 -32.88 -0.43 -41.37
C SER A 285 -33.55 0.55 -40.41
N LEU A 286 -33.44 0.35 -39.09
CA LEU A 286 -34.05 1.22 -38.10
C LEU A 286 -33.26 2.53 -37.96
N LEU A 287 -33.97 3.65 -37.84
CA LEU A 287 -33.36 4.92 -37.46
C LEU A 287 -32.84 4.80 -36.03
N THR A 288 -31.52 4.62 -35.90
CA THR A 288 -30.87 4.33 -34.63
C THR A 288 -29.84 5.42 -34.31
N PHE A 289 -29.84 5.92 -33.08
CA PHE A 289 -28.91 6.93 -32.61
C PHE A 289 -28.46 6.66 -31.18
N THR A 290 -27.33 7.24 -30.78
CA THR A 290 -26.78 7.18 -29.42
C THR A 290 -26.79 8.59 -28.81
N ILE A 291 -26.89 8.70 -27.49
CA ILE A 291 -26.87 9.98 -26.78
C ILE A 291 -25.96 9.85 -25.55
N ASP A 292 -24.79 10.48 -25.61
CA ASP A 292 -23.75 10.32 -24.61
C ASP A 292 -23.09 11.65 -24.24
N ASP A 293 -22.13 11.61 -23.31
CA ASP A 293 -21.18 12.71 -23.20
C ASP A 293 -20.24 12.73 -24.43
N ALA A 294 -19.75 13.92 -24.79
CA ALA A 294 -18.84 14.09 -25.91
C ALA A 294 -17.54 13.26 -25.76
N GLU A 295 -17.14 12.99 -24.52
CA GLU A 295 -15.93 12.25 -24.16
C GLU A 295 -16.12 10.73 -24.14
N THR A 296 -17.35 10.21 -24.18
CA THR A 296 -17.61 8.77 -24.12
C THR A 296 -17.01 8.06 -25.34
N THR A 297 -16.31 6.95 -25.12
CA THR A 297 -15.74 6.12 -26.21
C THR A 297 -16.28 4.70 -26.22
N ASP A 298 -16.63 4.17 -25.05
CA ASP A 298 -17.41 2.97 -24.79
C ASP A 298 -18.92 3.29 -24.85
N ILE A 299 -19.48 3.32 -26.06
CA ILE A 299 -20.91 3.61 -26.25
C ILE A 299 -21.67 2.29 -26.12
N ASP A 300 -22.37 2.12 -25.00
CA ASP A 300 -23.04 0.87 -24.64
C ASP A 300 -24.49 0.80 -25.09
N ASP A 301 -25.18 1.94 -25.28
CA ASP A 301 -26.59 1.97 -25.59
C ASP A 301 -26.94 2.85 -26.81
N ALA A 302 -27.92 2.38 -27.57
CA ALA A 302 -28.53 3.10 -28.68
C ALA A 302 -30.05 2.99 -28.62
N LEU A 303 -30.73 4.00 -29.16
CA LEU A 303 -32.18 4.10 -29.18
C LEU A 303 -32.69 4.15 -30.61
N SER A 304 -33.84 3.52 -30.85
CA SER A 304 -34.62 3.65 -32.07
C SER A 304 -36.11 3.80 -31.75
N VAL A 305 -36.85 4.40 -32.68
CA VAL A 305 -38.30 4.55 -32.58
C VAL A 305 -38.93 4.20 -33.91
N SER A 306 -40.01 3.43 -33.86
CA SER A 306 -40.89 3.19 -34.99
C SER A 306 -42.34 3.33 -34.59
N GLU A 307 -43.18 3.84 -35.48
CA GLU A 307 -44.62 3.89 -35.29
C GLU A 307 -45.29 2.96 -36.29
N GLU A 308 -46.08 2.01 -35.79
CA GLU A 308 -46.81 1.05 -36.62
C GLU A 308 -48.21 0.81 -36.05
N ASN A 309 -49.24 0.92 -36.90
CA ASN A 309 -50.64 0.67 -36.52
C ASN A 309 -51.12 1.47 -35.29
N GLY A 310 -50.61 2.70 -35.11
CA GLY A 310 -50.92 3.56 -33.96
C GLY A 310 -50.21 3.17 -32.66
N LEU A 311 -49.27 2.22 -32.71
CA LEU A 311 -48.39 1.88 -31.60
C LEU A 311 -47.00 2.48 -31.83
N ILE A 312 -46.48 3.14 -30.80
CA ILE A 312 -45.10 3.62 -30.76
C ILE A 312 -44.25 2.51 -30.17
N THR A 313 -43.29 2.01 -30.93
CA THR A 313 -42.32 1.01 -30.48
C THR A 313 -40.97 1.67 -30.28
N VAL A 314 -40.44 1.53 -29.06
CA VAL A 314 -39.11 1.99 -28.68
C VAL A 314 -38.17 0.79 -28.69
N GLY A 315 -37.08 0.89 -29.44
CA GLY A 315 -35.96 -0.04 -29.41
C GLY A 315 -34.84 0.50 -28.53
N ILE A 316 -34.40 -0.27 -27.55
CA ILE A 316 -33.24 -0.01 -26.70
C ILE A 316 -32.22 -1.10 -27.01
N HIS A 317 -31.10 -0.72 -27.60
CA HIS A 317 -30.10 -1.63 -28.13
C HIS A 317 -28.85 -1.52 -27.27
N ILE A 318 -28.55 -2.57 -26.51
CA ILE A 318 -27.36 -2.64 -25.65
C ILE A 318 -26.25 -3.37 -26.40
N ALA A 319 -25.03 -2.84 -26.39
CA ALA A 319 -23.85 -3.48 -26.98
C ALA A 319 -23.71 -4.91 -26.44
N ASP A 320 -23.62 -5.89 -27.36
CA ASP A 320 -23.40 -7.28 -26.96
C ASP A 320 -21.91 -7.55 -26.72
N ALA A 321 -21.39 -7.00 -25.62
CA ALA A 321 -20.00 -7.25 -25.20
C ALA A 321 -19.74 -8.74 -24.95
N SER A 322 -20.78 -9.51 -24.61
CA SER A 322 -20.69 -10.96 -24.38
C SER A 322 -20.42 -11.75 -25.67
N PHE A 323 -20.63 -11.15 -26.85
CA PHE A 323 -20.20 -11.73 -28.13
C PHE A 323 -18.68 -11.85 -28.22
N PHE A 324 -17.93 -10.91 -27.62
CA PHE A 324 -16.48 -10.81 -27.75
C PHE A 324 -15.70 -11.46 -26.59
N VAL A 325 -16.39 -11.87 -25.52
CA VAL A 325 -15.79 -12.40 -24.30
C VAL A 325 -16.45 -13.73 -23.97
N THR A 326 -15.69 -14.83 -24.00
CA THR A 326 -16.23 -16.17 -23.76
C THR A 326 -16.13 -16.52 -22.26
N PRO A 327 -17.22 -16.99 -21.61
CA PRO A 327 -17.17 -17.40 -20.22
C PRO A 327 -16.04 -18.40 -19.93
N GLY A 328 -15.23 -18.10 -18.92
CA GLY A 328 -14.09 -18.91 -18.47
C GLY A 328 -12.77 -18.69 -19.22
N ASP A 329 -12.75 -17.88 -20.28
CA ASP A 329 -11.52 -17.54 -21.00
C ASP A 329 -10.65 -16.52 -20.23
N ALA A 330 -9.52 -16.09 -20.83
CA ALA A 330 -8.61 -15.13 -20.20
C ALA A 330 -9.21 -13.72 -20.10
N LEU A 331 -10.03 -13.30 -21.06
CA LEU A 331 -10.68 -11.98 -21.10
C LEU A 331 -11.78 -11.90 -20.04
N ASP A 332 -12.58 -12.95 -19.90
CA ASP A 332 -13.62 -13.07 -18.88
C ASP A 332 -13.03 -13.01 -17.47
N LYS A 333 -11.96 -13.78 -17.20
CA LYS A 333 -11.27 -13.72 -15.91
C LYS A 333 -10.69 -12.34 -15.61
N ALA A 334 -10.13 -11.67 -16.62
CA ALA A 334 -9.60 -10.31 -16.46
C ALA A 334 -10.72 -9.29 -16.20
N ALA A 335 -11.86 -9.41 -16.88
CA ALA A 335 -13.03 -8.57 -16.66
C ALA A 335 -13.62 -8.79 -15.26
N LEU A 336 -13.79 -10.05 -14.85
CA LEU A 336 -14.29 -10.42 -13.50
C LEU A 336 -13.37 -9.91 -12.39
N ALA A 337 -12.04 -9.98 -12.57
CA ALA A 337 -11.08 -9.46 -11.60
C ALA A 337 -11.15 -7.93 -11.45
N ARG A 338 -11.54 -7.22 -12.52
CA ARG A 338 -11.76 -5.76 -12.51
C ARG A 338 -13.15 -5.38 -11.99
N GLY A 339 -14.17 -6.20 -12.24
CA GLY A 339 -15.55 -6.06 -11.76
C GLY A 339 -16.35 -4.93 -12.43
N THR A 340 -15.76 -3.76 -12.61
CA THR A 340 -16.37 -2.59 -13.26
C THR A 340 -15.29 -1.69 -13.88
N SER A 341 -15.69 -0.82 -14.82
CA SER A 341 -14.86 0.31 -15.22
C SER A 341 -14.82 1.33 -14.08
N VAL A 342 -13.64 1.87 -13.77
CA VAL A 342 -13.45 2.89 -12.73
C VAL A 342 -13.21 4.24 -13.40
N TYR A 343 -14.02 5.23 -13.06
CA TYR A 343 -13.95 6.59 -13.61
C TYR A 343 -13.38 7.53 -12.56
N MET A 344 -12.21 8.11 -12.84
CA MET A 344 -11.50 9.04 -11.96
C MET A 344 -11.30 10.39 -12.67
N PRO A 345 -10.98 11.47 -11.93
CA PRO A 345 -10.67 12.76 -12.55
C PRO A 345 -9.50 12.70 -13.55
N ILE A 346 -8.52 11.82 -13.31
CA ILE A 346 -7.34 11.62 -14.17
C ILE A 346 -7.61 10.73 -15.39
N GLY A 347 -8.80 10.13 -15.50
CA GLY A 347 -9.15 9.25 -16.60
C GLY A 347 -9.95 8.03 -16.19
N ARG A 348 -10.09 7.10 -17.14
CA ARG A 348 -10.89 5.88 -17.00
C ARG A 348 -9.98 4.65 -16.99
N PHE A 349 -10.28 3.72 -16.10
CA PHE A 349 -9.66 2.40 -16.02
C PHE A 349 -10.69 1.36 -16.42
N PRO A 350 -10.72 0.94 -17.70
CA PRO A 350 -11.84 0.16 -18.21
C PRO A 350 -11.83 -1.29 -17.70
N MET A 351 -13.01 -1.88 -17.61
CA MET A 351 -13.19 -3.30 -17.28
C MET A 351 -12.64 -4.21 -18.38
N LEU A 352 -12.90 -3.85 -19.64
CA LEU A 352 -12.44 -4.56 -20.83
C LEU A 352 -11.32 -3.79 -21.53
N PRO A 353 -10.40 -4.48 -22.23
CA PRO A 353 -9.39 -3.82 -23.06
C PRO A 353 -10.02 -2.85 -24.07
N PRO A 354 -9.43 -1.66 -24.31
CA PRO A 354 -9.97 -0.63 -25.21
C PRO A 354 -10.40 -1.13 -26.59
N ILE A 355 -9.61 -2.03 -27.19
CA ILE A 355 -9.94 -2.64 -28.50
C ILE A 355 -11.27 -3.41 -28.49
N LEU A 356 -11.73 -3.90 -27.34
CA LEU A 356 -13.04 -4.53 -27.19
C LEU A 356 -14.10 -3.49 -26.85
N SER A 357 -13.89 -2.70 -25.79
CA SER A 357 -14.91 -1.79 -25.26
C SER A 357 -15.16 -0.56 -26.11
N GLU A 358 -14.14 -0.01 -26.77
CA GLU A 358 -14.23 1.28 -27.50
C GLU A 358 -14.34 1.10 -29.02
N GLU A 359 -13.98 -0.08 -29.53
CA GLU A 359 -13.95 -0.34 -30.98
C GLU A 359 -14.93 -1.44 -31.40
N LYS A 360 -14.74 -2.67 -30.91
CA LYS A 360 -15.48 -3.85 -31.40
C LYS A 360 -16.91 -3.91 -30.86
N ALA A 361 -17.10 -3.68 -29.56
CA ALA A 361 -18.41 -3.71 -28.92
C ALA A 361 -19.13 -2.35 -28.98
N SER A 362 -18.37 -1.24 -28.87
CA SER A 362 -18.92 0.12 -28.89
C SER A 362 -19.82 0.36 -30.10
N LEU A 363 -20.98 0.97 -29.85
CA LEU A 363 -22.01 1.31 -30.85
C LEU A 363 -21.62 2.55 -31.67
N VAL A 364 -20.42 2.53 -32.24
CA VAL A 364 -19.90 3.61 -33.08
C VAL A 364 -20.72 3.79 -34.36
N ALA A 365 -20.94 5.05 -34.75
CA ALA A 365 -21.73 5.39 -35.93
C ALA A 365 -21.18 4.77 -37.22
N GLY A 366 -22.08 4.27 -38.06
CA GLY A 366 -21.77 3.72 -39.39
C GLY A 366 -21.27 2.28 -39.42
N ALA A 367 -20.98 1.66 -38.26
CA ALA A 367 -20.55 0.27 -38.21
C ALA A 367 -21.68 -0.66 -37.77
N ILE A 368 -21.71 -1.88 -38.30
CA ILE A 368 -22.65 -2.92 -37.85
C ILE A 368 -22.15 -3.48 -36.52
N ARG A 369 -23.03 -3.52 -35.51
CA ARG A 369 -22.69 -3.96 -34.16
C ARG A 369 -23.71 -4.93 -33.60
N PRO A 370 -23.27 -6.02 -32.92
CA PRO A 370 -24.17 -6.95 -32.26
C PRO A 370 -24.76 -6.31 -31.02
N THR A 371 -26.04 -6.55 -30.77
CA THR A 371 -26.76 -5.98 -29.64
C THR A 371 -27.71 -6.97 -28.99
N LEU A 372 -27.89 -6.81 -27.70
CA LEU A 372 -29.06 -7.29 -27.00
C LEU A 372 -30.13 -6.19 -27.07
N SER A 373 -31.18 -6.44 -27.84
CA SER A 373 -32.20 -5.43 -28.16
C SER A 373 -33.50 -5.68 -27.39
N PHE A 374 -33.99 -4.62 -26.74
CA PHE A 374 -35.23 -4.56 -25.97
C PHE A 374 -36.23 -3.68 -26.74
N PHE A 375 -37.34 -4.26 -27.16
CA PHE A 375 -38.42 -3.53 -27.82
C PHE A 375 -39.63 -3.45 -26.91
N ALA A 376 -40.16 -2.25 -26.72
CA ALA A 376 -41.40 -2.02 -25.97
C ALA A 376 -42.36 -1.16 -26.79
N SER A 377 -43.60 -1.61 -26.92
CA SER A 377 -44.65 -0.89 -27.66
C SER A 377 -45.66 -0.25 -26.71
N PHE A 378 -46.12 0.94 -27.08
CA PHE A 378 -47.02 1.77 -26.29
C PHE A 378 -48.16 2.30 -27.18
N ASP A 379 -49.35 2.44 -26.61
CA ASP A 379 -50.46 3.14 -27.28
C ASP A 379 -50.27 4.67 -27.23
N ALA A 380 -51.20 5.41 -27.84
CA ALA A 380 -51.16 6.88 -27.89
C ALA A 380 -51.22 7.53 -26.50
N GLU A 381 -51.80 6.84 -25.52
CA GLU A 381 -51.90 7.25 -24.13
C GLU A 381 -50.64 6.91 -23.30
N GLY A 382 -49.66 6.23 -23.92
CA GLY A 382 -48.41 5.82 -23.26
C GLY A 382 -48.57 4.58 -22.37
N ASN A 383 -49.64 3.81 -22.54
CA ASN A 383 -49.80 2.53 -21.85
C ASN A 383 -48.98 1.46 -22.54
N PHE A 384 -48.26 0.68 -21.74
CA PHE A 384 -47.46 -0.44 -22.19
C PHE A 384 -48.35 -1.54 -22.81
N GLN A 385 -47.99 -2.00 -24.00
CA GLN A 385 -48.72 -3.02 -24.75
C GLN A 385 -47.96 -4.34 -24.82
N THR A 386 -46.74 -4.31 -25.37
CA THR A 386 -45.93 -5.53 -25.58
C THR A 386 -44.45 -5.27 -25.35
N GLU A 387 -43.72 -6.34 -25.02
CA GLU A 387 -42.25 -6.34 -24.98
C GLU A 387 -41.66 -7.53 -25.75
N ARG A 388 -40.48 -7.30 -26.32
CA ARG A 388 -39.64 -8.34 -26.93
C ARG A 388 -38.18 -8.11 -26.57
N LEU A 389 -37.50 -9.18 -26.16
CA LEU A 389 -36.05 -9.21 -25.97
C LEU A 389 -35.45 -10.20 -26.96
N CYS A 390 -34.43 -9.79 -27.71
CA CYS A 390 -33.74 -10.66 -28.65
C CYS A 390 -32.31 -10.19 -28.93
N ARG A 391 -31.47 -11.11 -29.39
CA ARG A 391 -30.19 -10.76 -30.01
C ARG A 391 -30.44 -10.17 -31.40
N GLY A 392 -29.67 -9.15 -31.74
CA GLY A 392 -29.75 -8.49 -33.04
C GLY A 392 -28.45 -7.80 -33.42
N PHE A 393 -28.50 -7.06 -34.51
CA PHE A 393 -27.45 -6.13 -34.86
C PHE A 393 -28.02 -4.88 -35.50
N ILE A 394 -27.38 -3.75 -35.24
CA ILE A 394 -27.81 -2.42 -35.67
C ILE A 394 -26.68 -1.73 -36.43
N THR A 395 -27.04 -0.65 -37.13
CA THR A 395 -26.10 0.38 -37.58
C THR A 395 -26.55 1.69 -36.96
N VAL A 396 -25.69 2.31 -36.15
CA VAL A 396 -25.97 3.64 -35.60
C VAL A 396 -25.82 4.68 -36.71
N GLY A 397 -26.90 5.40 -37.01
CA GLY A 397 -26.93 6.42 -38.06
C GLY A 397 -26.44 7.78 -37.58
N ARG A 398 -26.62 8.09 -36.30
CA ARG A 398 -26.21 9.38 -35.70
C ARG A 398 -25.73 9.19 -34.27
N ARG A 399 -24.56 9.75 -33.96
CA ARG A 399 -24.08 9.93 -32.58
C ARG A 399 -24.46 11.34 -32.13
N LEU A 400 -25.15 11.46 -31.00
CA LEU A 400 -25.50 12.73 -30.38
C LEU A 400 -24.79 12.87 -29.04
N THR A 401 -24.45 14.10 -28.70
CA THR A 401 -24.17 14.47 -27.32
C THR A 401 -25.46 14.87 -26.60
N TYR A 402 -25.49 14.79 -25.27
CA TYR A 402 -26.61 15.33 -24.48
C TYR A 402 -26.91 16.79 -24.83
N THR A 403 -25.88 17.62 -25.05
CA THR A 403 -26.05 19.02 -25.46
C THR A 403 -26.72 19.17 -26.83
N GLU A 404 -26.34 18.35 -27.81
CA GLU A 404 -26.97 18.36 -29.13
C GLU A 404 -28.40 17.85 -29.08
N ALA A 405 -28.66 16.78 -28.33
CA ALA A 405 -30.01 16.24 -28.14
C ALA A 405 -30.93 17.26 -27.45
N ASP A 406 -30.45 17.94 -26.42
CA ASP A 406 -31.20 19.02 -25.74
C ASP A 406 -31.46 20.21 -26.68
N ALA A 407 -30.48 20.58 -27.52
CA ALA A 407 -30.68 21.63 -28.51
C ALA A 407 -31.76 21.26 -29.54
N ILE A 408 -31.78 20.01 -30.02
CA ILE A 408 -32.82 19.50 -30.92
C ILE A 408 -34.19 19.52 -30.24
N LEU A 409 -34.27 19.08 -28.97
CA LEU A 409 -35.51 19.08 -28.20
C LEU A 409 -36.03 20.49 -27.92
N ALA A 410 -35.14 21.46 -27.73
CA ALA A 410 -35.47 22.87 -27.50
C ALA A 410 -35.98 23.58 -28.78
N GLY A 411 -35.53 23.15 -29.97
CA GLY A 411 -35.98 23.70 -31.27
C GLY A 411 -37.49 23.57 -31.54
N GLY A 412 -38.17 22.68 -30.81
CA GLY A 412 -39.62 22.53 -30.87
C GLY A 412 -40.13 21.82 -32.14
N GLN A 413 -41.44 21.88 -32.40
CA GLN A 413 -42.08 21.09 -33.47
C GLN A 413 -41.63 21.46 -34.89
N SER A 414 -41.11 22.68 -35.11
CA SER A 414 -40.68 23.14 -36.44
C SER A 414 -39.51 22.34 -37.03
N ASP A 415 -38.62 21.83 -36.18
CA ASP A 415 -37.50 20.98 -36.62
C ASP A 415 -37.92 19.50 -36.73
N SER A 416 -38.93 19.08 -35.94
CA SER A 416 -39.42 17.70 -35.88
C SER A 416 -40.13 17.21 -37.14
N GLU A 417 -40.72 18.12 -37.95
CA GLU A 417 -41.39 17.75 -39.20
C GLU A 417 -40.41 17.48 -40.35
N SER A 418 -39.14 17.89 -40.23
CA SER A 418 -38.13 17.78 -41.29
C SER A 418 -36.93 16.88 -40.95
N ASP A 419 -36.61 16.68 -39.67
CA ASP A 419 -35.57 15.76 -39.19
C ASP A 419 -36.21 14.52 -38.51
N PRO A 420 -36.14 13.32 -39.11
CA PRO A 420 -36.61 12.08 -38.48
C PRO A 420 -36.03 11.82 -37.08
N CYS A 421 -34.80 12.28 -36.82
CA CYS A 421 -34.15 12.16 -35.52
C CYS A 421 -34.84 13.06 -34.47
N ALA A 422 -35.22 14.28 -34.85
CA ALA A 422 -35.93 15.20 -33.96
C ALA A 422 -37.35 14.68 -33.62
N SER A 423 -38.04 14.08 -34.59
CA SER A 423 -39.31 13.39 -34.37
C SER A 423 -39.16 12.22 -33.38
N ALA A 424 -38.16 11.36 -33.58
CA ALA A 424 -37.88 10.23 -32.70
C ALA A 424 -37.56 10.68 -31.26
N LEU A 425 -36.70 11.70 -31.09
CA LEU A 425 -36.38 12.29 -29.78
C LEU A 425 -37.63 12.84 -29.08
N THR A 426 -38.52 13.50 -29.82
CA THR A 426 -39.78 14.03 -29.27
C THR A 426 -40.69 12.91 -28.75
N HIS A 427 -40.80 11.80 -29.49
CA HIS A 427 -41.58 10.64 -29.08
C HIS A 427 -41.00 9.99 -27.82
N LEU A 428 -39.67 9.80 -27.79
CA LEU A 428 -38.98 9.26 -26.61
C LEU A 428 -39.12 10.15 -25.39
N LEU A 429 -39.03 11.48 -25.55
CA LEU A 429 -39.17 12.41 -24.43
C LEU A 429 -40.56 12.32 -23.79
N ARG A 430 -41.63 12.30 -24.62
CA ARG A 430 -43.01 12.14 -24.13
C ARG A 430 -43.18 10.81 -23.39
N LEU A 431 -42.63 9.73 -23.94
CA LEU A 431 -42.67 8.42 -23.31
C LEU A 431 -41.93 8.41 -21.97
N ALA A 432 -40.73 8.96 -21.92
CA ALA A 432 -39.93 9.06 -20.71
C ALA A 432 -40.65 9.84 -19.61
N GLN A 433 -41.26 10.98 -19.96
CA GLN A 433 -42.07 11.79 -19.03
C GLN A 433 -43.27 11.00 -18.48
N ALA A 434 -44.02 10.31 -19.35
CA ALA A 434 -45.15 9.49 -18.94
C ALA A 434 -44.71 8.35 -18.00
N ARG A 435 -43.60 7.68 -18.31
CA ARG A 435 -43.03 6.60 -17.47
C ARG A 435 -42.54 7.13 -16.12
N LYS A 436 -41.80 8.24 -16.09
CA LYS A 436 -41.36 8.90 -14.86
C LYS A 436 -42.56 9.19 -13.96
N ALA A 437 -43.62 9.79 -14.51
CA ALA A 437 -44.86 10.09 -13.77
C ALA A 437 -45.52 8.82 -13.21
N GLN A 438 -45.64 7.75 -14.00
CA GLN A 438 -46.18 6.47 -13.55
C GLN A 438 -45.36 5.83 -12.43
N ARG A 439 -44.02 5.89 -12.52
CA ARG A 439 -43.13 5.36 -11.49
C ARG A 439 -43.26 6.14 -10.18
N ILE A 440 -43.29 7.46 -10.24
CA ILE A 440 -43.51 8.33 -9.07
C ILE A 440 -44.87 8.01 -8.43
N ALA A 441 -45.92 7.86 -9.24
CA ALA A 441 -47.25 7.47 -8.76
C ALA A 441 -47.25 6.09 -8.06
N ARG A 442 -46.31 5.20 -8.42
CA ARG A 442 -46.09 3.89 -7.78
C ARG A 442 -45.09 3.92 -6.62
N GLY A 443 -44.65 5.10 -6.19
CA GLY A 443 -43.77 5.28 -5.03
C GLY A 443 -42.27 5.35 -5.33
N ALA A 444 -41.87 5.51 -6.60
CA ALA A 444 -40.48 5.80 -6.92
C ALA A 444 -40.07 7.18 -6.38
N ILE A 445 -38.86 7.27 -5.84
CA ILE A 445 -38.30 8.50 -5.27
C ILE A 445 -37.18 8.99 -6.19
N PRO A 446 -37.38 10.08 -6.95
CA PRO A 446 -36.30 10.70 -7.71
C PRO A 446 -35.36 11.43 -6.75
N ILE A 447 -34.06 11.22 -6.91
CA ILE A 447 -33.03 12.00 -6.22
C ILE A 447 -32.36 12.83 -7.31
N GLU A 448 -32.71 14.11 -7.35
CA GLU A 448 -32.15 15.05 -8.32
C GLU A 448 -31.04 15.85 -7.61
N SER A 449 -29.83 15.76 -8.14
CA SER A 449 -28.67 16.51 -7.66
C SER A 449 -27.79 16.88 -8.84
N ASP A 450 -27.30 18.12 -8.85
CA ASP A 450 -26.31 18.53 -9.85
C ASP A 450 -25.01 17.74 -9.65
N GLU A 451 -24.41 17.33 -10.76
CA GLU A 451 -23.18 16.56 -10.76
C GLU A 451 -21.99 17.49 -10.95
N VAL A 452 -20.96 17.35 -10.10
CA VAL A 452 -19.69 18.06 -10.26
C VAL A 452 -18.72 17.14 -10.99
N LYS A 453 -18.42 17.44 -12.25
CA LYS A 453 -17.39 16.73 -13.02
C LYS A 453 -16.05 17.42 -12.84
N VAL A 454 -15.11 16.70 -12.26
CA VAL A 454 -13.71 17.13 -12.10
C VAL A 454 -12.86 16.36 -13.12
N ARG A 455 -12.01 17.07 -13.84
CA ARG A 455 -11.02 16.48 -14.75
C ARG A 455 -9.63 17.01 -14.44
N VAL A 456 -8.64 16.16 -14.65
CA VAL A 456 -7.22 16.50 -14.52
C VAL A 456 -6.51 16.09 -15.80
N HIS A 457 -5.90 17.06 -16.49
CA HIS A 457 -5.12 16.82 -17.70
C HIS A 457 -3.81 17.62 -17.62
N ASP A 458 -2.67 16.94 -17.71
CA ASP A 458 -1.34 17.54 -17.57
C ASP A 458 -1.20 18.46 -16.35
N GLY A 459 -1.74 18.02 -15.21
CA GLY A 459 -1.75 18.77 -13.95
C GLY A 459 -2.75 19.94 -13.89
N VAL A 460 -3.49 20.21 -14.96
CA VAL A 460 -4.53 21.25 -15.00
C VAL A 460 -5.87 20.65 -14.56
N VAL A 461 -6.45 21.22 -13.50
CA VAL A 461 -7.77 20.84 -12.98
C VAL A 461 -8.86 21.66 -13.67
N SER A 462 -9.85 21.00 -14.27
CA SER A 462 -11.09 21.62 -14.73
C SER A 462 -12.28 21.09 -13.94
N VAL A 463 -13.24 21.97 -13.67
CA VAL A 463 -14.45 21.66 -12.90
C VAL A 463 -15.65 22.16 -13.67
N VAL A 464 -16.58 21.26 -13.96
CA VAL A 464 -17.82 21.55 -14.69
C VAL A 464 -18.99 21.09 -13.84
N LEU A 465 -19.95 21.99 -13.63
CA LEU A 465 -21.24 21.65 -13.04
C LEU A 465 -22.18 21.18 -14.15
N VAL A 466 -22.68 19.96 -14.03
CA VAL A 466 -23.68 19.39 -14.92
C VAL A 466 -25.03 19.51 -14.23
N ALA A 467 -25.91 20.34 -14.82
CA ALA A 467 -27.24 20.58 -14.30
C ALA A 467 -28.11 19.32 -14.40
N SER A 468 -28.93 19.10 -13.37
CA SER A 468 -29.83 17.96 -13.25
C SER A 468 -31.09 18.03 -14.14
N ASP A 469 -31.35 19.16 -14.81
CA ASP A 469 -32.58 19.45 -15.56
C ASP A 469 -32.54 19.10 -17.05
N SER A 470 -31.50 18.40 -17.52
CA SER A 470 -31.35 18.00 -18.94
C SER A 470 -32.46 17.04 -19.40
N PRO A 471 -33.30 17.43 -20.39
CA PRO A 471 -34.36 16.58 -20.94
C PRO A 471 -33.84 15.28 -21.55
N SER A 472 -32.73 15.33 -22.30
CA SER A 472 -32.13 14.16 -22.95
C SER A 472 -31.53 13.19 -21.93
N ARG A 473 -30.92 13.66 -20.83
CA ARG A 473 -30.49 12.78 -19.72
C ARG A 473 -31.66 12.08 -19.06
N GLY A 474 -32.74 12.81 -18.77
CA GLY A 474 -33.95 12.22 -18.23
C GLY A 474 -34.57 11.16 -19.15
N LEU A 475 -34.56 11.44 -20.45
CA LEU A 475 -35.04 10.53 -21.50
C LEU A 475 -34.23 9.22 -21.53
N VAL A 476 -32.90 9.32 -21.65
CA VAL A 476 -32.00 8.14 -21.66
C VAL A 476 -32.15 7.36 -20.36
N GLY A 477 -32.19 8.04 -19.22
CA GLY A 477 -32.38 7.42 -17.90
C GLY A 477 -33.66 6.58 -17.81
N GLU A 478 -34.80 7.09 -18.27
CA GLU A 478 -36.05 6.32 -18.27
C GLU A 478 -36.06 5.14 -19.26
N CYS A 479 -35.33 5.27 -20.38
CA CYS A 479 -35.12 4.16 -21.31
C CYS A 479 -34.27 3.06 -20.66
N MET A 480 -33.14 3.39 -20.04
CA MET A 480 -32.29 2.42 -19.36
C MET A 480 -33.01 1.74 -18.20
N ILE A 481 -33.84 2.47 -17.45
CA ILE A 481 -34.65 1.87 -16.38
C ILE A 481 -35.69 0.91 -16.95
N LEU A 482 -36.32 1.23 -18.09
CA LEU A 482 -37.21 0.30 -18.80
C LEU A 482 -36.47 -0.97 -19.25
N ALA A 483 -35.30 -0.85 -19.89
CA ALA A 483 -34.53 -2.01 -20.33
C ALA A 483 -34.14 -2.93 -19.16
N ASN A 484 -33.67 -2.35 -18.05
CA ASN A 484 -33.34 -3.11 -16.84
C ASN A 484 -34.57 -3.81 -16.23
N GLU A 485 -35.73 -3.13 -16.23
CA GLU A 485 -37.01 -3.71 -15.78
C GLU A 485 -37.44 -4.90 -16.66
N MET A 486 -37.29 -4.75 -17.99
CA MET A 486 -37.58 -5.80 -18.96
C MET A 486 -36.64 -7.00 -18.82
N ALA A 487 -35.34 -6.76 -18.65
CA ALA A 487 -34.35 -7.82 -18.40
C ALA A 487 -34.68 -8.59 -17.12
N ALA A 488 -34.96 -7.89 -16.03
CA ALA A 488 -35.33 -8.50 -14.75
C ALA A 488 -36.60 -9.35 -14.87
N ARG A 489 -37.65 -8.84 -15.55
CA ARG A 489 -38.88 -9.59 -15.84
C ARG A 489 -38.62 -10.81 -16.72
N TYR A 490 -37.80 -10.67 -17.76
CA TYR A 490 -37.47 -11.76 -18.66
C TYR A 490 -36.78 -12.90 -17.90
N CYS A 491 -35.72 -12.60 -17.16
CA CYS A 491 -35.00 -13.58 -16.36
C CYS A 491 -35.92 -14.25 -15.33
N HIS A 492 -36.78 -13.47 -14.66
CA HIS A 492 -37.75 -14.02 -13.70
C HIS A 492 -38.75 -14.99 -14.36
N ARG A 493 -39.38 -14.59 -15.48
CA ARG A 493 -40.37 -15.41 -16.20
C ARG A 493 -39.78 -16.70 -16.75
N HIS A 494 -38.51 -16.68 -17.13
CA HIS A 494 -37.80 -17.82 -17.71
C HIS A 494 -36.96 -18.61 -16.69
N ALA A 495 -37.04 -18.27 -15.40
CA ALA A 495 -36.24 -18.87 -14.33
C ALA A 495 -34.72 -18.87 -14.61
N ILE A 496 -34.23 -17.80 -15.25
CA ILE A 496 -32.81 -17.58 -15.53
C ILE A 496 -32.17 -16.96 -14.29
N PRO A 497 -31.15 -17.59 -13.68
CA PRO A 497 -30.38 -16.96 -12.60
C PRO A 497 -29.73 -15.67 -13.10
N ALA A 498 -29.98 -14.56 -12.40
CA ALA A 498 -29.44 -13.26 -12.73
C ALA A 498 -29.03 -12.50 -11.47
N LEU A 499 -28.11 -11.55 -11.62
CA LEU A 499 -27.75 -10.62 -10.57
C LEU A 499 -28.74 -9.45 -10.59
N TYR A 500 -29.41 -9.22 -9.46
CA TYR A 500 -30.35 -8.12 -9.29
C TYR A 500 -29.73 -7.02 -8.44
N SER A 501 -29.95 -5.76 -8.84
CA SER A 501 -29.68 -4.61 -7.98
C SER A 501 -30.92 -4.32 -7.12
N ALA A 502 -30.74 -4.25 -5.81
CA ALA A 502 -31.81 -4.01 -4.85
C ALA A 502 -31.37 -2.96 -3.82
N GLN A 503 -32.32 -2.14 -3.40
CA GLN A 503 -32.12 -1.13 -2.36
C GLN A 503 -32.95 -1.52 -1.14
N PRO A 504 -32.33 -1.72 0.05
CA PRO A 504 -33.09 -1.93 1.28
C PRO A 504 -33.88 -0.66 1.64
N PRO A 505 -34.94 -0.78 2.47
CA PRO A 505 -35.60 0.40 3.01
C PRO A 505 -34.58 1.28 3.76
N PRO A 506 -34.76 2.60 3.76
CA PRO A 506 -33.89 3.52 4.49
C PRO A 506 -33.97 3.24 5.99
N ASP A 507 -32.85 3.43 6.70
CA ASP A 507 -32.77 3.23 8.16
C ASP A 507 -33.67 4.22 8.91
N GLU A 508 -33.91 5.40 8.34
CA GLU A 508 -34.84 6.41 8.83
C GLU A 508 -35.97 6.68 7.83
N PRO A 509 -37.21 6.99 8.29
CA PRO A 509 -38.31 7.34 7.39
C PRO A 509 -37.97 8.56 6.55
N ILE A 510 -38.05 8.44 5.22
CA ILE A 510 -37.86 9.58 4.31
C ILE A 510 -38.98 10.59 4.58
N PRO A 511 -38.68 11.87 4.91
CA PRO A 511 -39.69 12.89 5.09
C PRO A 511 -40.55 13.00 3.83
N ALA A 512 -41.87 13.08 4.01
CA ALA A 512 -42.76 13.34 2.88
C ALA A 512 -42.34 14.64 2.17
N ALA A 513 -42.16 14.58 0.84
CA ALA A 513 -41.77 15.75 0.07
C ALA A 513 -42.73 16.93 0.38
N PRO A 514 -42.21 18.14 0.66
CA PRO A 514 -43.05 19.28 0.97
C PRO A 514 -43.97 19.59 -0.22
N PRO A 515 -45.25 19.95 0.02
CA PRO A 515 -46.18 20.28 -1.04
C PRO A 515 -45.69 21.52 -1.80
N GLY A 516 -45.30 21.35 -3.07
CA GLY A 516 -44.82 22.45 -3.93
C GLY A 516 -43.71 22.09 -4.92
N HIS A 517 -43.04 20.94 -4.76
CA HIS A 517 -42.04 20.43 -5.71
C HIS A 517 -42.54 19.18 -6.45
N ARG A 518 -43.73 19.26 -7.07
CA ARG A 518 -44.27 18.21 -7.96
C ARG A 518 -44.38 18.70 -9.38
#